data_AF-A0A919ALX0-F1
#
_entry.id   AF-A0A919ALX0-F1
#
_cell.length_a   1.000
_cell.length_b   1.000
_cell.length_c   1.000
_cell.angle_alpha   90.00
_cell.angle_beta   90.00
_cell.angle_gamma   90.00
#
_symmetry.space_group_name_H-M   'P 1'
#
loop_
_entity.id
_entity.type
_entity.pdbx_description
1 polymer ?
#
loop_
_entity_poly.entity_id
_entity_poly.type
_entity_poly.pdbx_seq_one_letter_code
_entity_poly.pdbx_strand_id
1 'polypeptide(L)' 'MIITLQLGAHRPLEDKRAVAATINKLVVEALGVSPDDIFIALIPVPNENFSFGRGELQLADGAPRW' A
#
# COMPACT_ATOMS: atom_id res chain seq x y z
N MET A 1 12.46 8.04 8.34
CA MET A 1 10.99 7.86 8.47
C MET A 1 10.61 6.51 7.88
N ILE A 2 9.72 5.76 8.55
CA ILE A 2 9.29 4.42 8.14
C ILE A 2 7.81 4.48 7.77
N ILE A 3 7.47 4.02 6.57
CA ILE A 3 6.09 3.87 6.09
C ILE A 3 5.83 2.40 5.79
N THR A 4 4.70 1.89 6.27
CA THR A 4 4.25 0.53 5.98
C THR A 4 2.87 0.60 5.34
N LEU A 5 2.73 0.01 4.15
CA LEU A 5 1.47 -0.02 3.40
C LEU A 5 1.01 -1.47 3.28
N GLN A 6 -0.13 -1.79 3.89
CA GLN A 6 -0.84 -3.04 3.60
C GLN A 6 -1.72 -2.83 2.36
N LEU A 7 -1.62 -3.73 1.40
CA LEU A 7 -2.33 -3.63 0.11
C LEU A 7 -2.72 -5.02 -0.40
N GLY A 8 -3.71 -5.09 -1.28
CA GLY A 8 -4.10 -6.34 -1.93
C GLY A 8 -2.92 -7.00 -2.65
N ALA A 9 -2.73 -8.31 -2.44
CA ALA A 9 -1.55 -9.04 -2.89
C ALA A 9 -1.32 -8.96 -4.40
N HIS A 10 -2.39 -8.92 -5.19
CA HIS A 10 -2.35 -9.01 -6.64
C HIS A 10 -2.14 -7.67 -7.34
N ARG A 11 -1.85 -6.58 -6.61
CA ARG A 11 -1.59 -5.27 -7.21
C ARG A 11 -0.46 -5.35 -8.26
N PRO A 12 -0.65 -4.82 -9.48
CA PRO A 12 0.37 -4.79 -10.52
C PRO A 12 1.65 -4.09 -10.06
N LEU A 13 2.78 -4.42 -10.70
CA LEU A 13 4.06 -3.79 -10.35
C LEU A 13 4.08 -2.29 -10.68
N GLU A 14 3.41 -1.86 -11.75
CA GLU A 14 3.29 -0.43 -12.08
C GLU A 14 2.61 0.36 -10.96
N ASP A 15 1.50 -0.14 -10.40
CA ASP A 15 0.80 0.47 -9.26
C ASP A 15 1.72 0.58 -8.04
N LYS A 16 2.46 -0.49 -7.73
CA LYS A 16 3.40 -0.54 -6.60
C LYS A 16 4.53 0.49 -6.76
N ARG A 17 5.03 0.69 -7.99
CA ARG A 17 6.03 1.72 -8.30
C ARG A 17 5.44 3.12 -8.19
N ALA A 18 4.26 3.33 -8.75
CA ALA A 18 3.57 4.61 -8.72
C ALA A 18 3.33 5.07 -7.28
N VAL A 19 2.76 4.20 -6.43
CA VAL A 19 2.46 4.57 -5.04
C VAL A 19 3.74 4.86 -4.23
N ALA A 20 4.81 4.09 -4.41
CA ALA A 20 6.07 4.32 -3.70
C ALA A 20 6.71 5.66 -4.10
N ALA A 21 6.73 5.99 -5.40
CA ALA A 21 7.25 7.25 -5.91
C ALA A 21 6.41 8.44 -5.42
N THR A 22 5.08 8.32 -5.46
CA THR A 22 4.16 9.37 -4.99
C THR A 22 4.29 9.62 -3.49
N ILE A 23 4.34 8.56 -2.67
CA ILE A 23 4.55 8.69 -1.22
C ILE A 23 5.87 9.41 -0.92
N ASN A 24 6.98 8.98 -1.54
CA ASN A 24 8.28 9.61 -1.32
C ASN A 24 8.23 11.12 -1.65
N LYS A 25 7.71 11.46 -2.84
CA LYS A 25 7.57 12.87 -3.28
C LYS A 25 6.76 13.69 -2.27
N LEU A 26 5.56 13.22 -1.90
CA LEU A 26 4.65 13.99 -1.04
C LEU A 26 5.22 14.19 0.38
N VAL A 27 5.94 13.20 0.90
CA VAL A 27 6.60 13.31 2.20
C VAL A 27 7.72 14.34 2.16
N VAL A 28 8.60 14.27 1.15
CA VAL A 28 9.70 15.23 1.00
C VAL A 28 9.14 16.65 0.90
N GLU A 29 8.07 16.83 0.12
CA GLU A 29 7.38 18.12 -0.03
C GLU A 29 6.76 18.62 1.29
N ALA A 30 6.09 17.74 2.03
CA ALA A 30 5.38 18.12 3.25
C ALA A 30 6.30 18.35 4.46
N LEU A 31 7.40 17.58 4.57
CA LEU A 31 8.23 17.53 5.78
C LEU A 31 9.65 18.05 5.58
N GLY A 32 10.11 18.29 4.34
CA GLY A 32 11.45 18.79 4.05
C GLY A 32 12.59 17.81 4.40
N VAL A 33 12.28 16.51 4.49
CA VAL A 33 13.27 15.46 4.79
C VAL A 33 14.00 15.01 3.52
N SER A 34 15.20 14.43 3.67
CA SER A 34 15.89 13.80 2.54
C SER A 34 15.07 12.61 2.02
N PRO A 35 15.00 12.39 0.69
CA PRO A 35 14.35 11.18 0.13
C PRO A 35 15.05 9.88 0.58
N ASP A 36 16.34 9.94 0.87
CA ASP A 36 17.14 8.78 1.32
C ASP A 36 16.81 8.37 2.77
N ASP A 37 16.18 9.26 3.54
CA ASP A 37 15.74 8.98 4.91
C ASP A 37 14.36 8.30 4.95
N ILE A 38 13.76 7.98 3.80
CA ILE A 38 12.41 7.42 3.69
C ILE A 38 12.49 5.94 3.32
N PHE A 39 12.11 5.07 4.27
CA PHE A 39 11.90 3.65 4.01
C PHE A 39 10.41 3.35 3.82
N ILE A 40 10.08 2.60 2.76
CA ILE A 40 8.70 2.18 2.45
C ILE A 40 8.66 0.66 2.30
N ALA A 41 7.86 0.00 3.14
CA ALA A 41 7.54 -1.42 3.01
C ALA A 41 6.11 -1.61 2.48
N LEU A 42 5.98 -2.29 1.34
CA LEU A 42 4.71 -2.73 0.79
C LEU A 42 4.44 -4.16 1.27
N ILE A 43 3.40 -4.36 2.07
CA ILE A 43 3.02 -5.65 2.64
C ILE A 43 1.79 -6.19 1.88
N PRO A 44 1.99 -7.11 0.92
CA PRO A 44 0.88 -7.71 0.20
C PRO A 44 0.06 -8.61 1.13
N VAL A 45 -1.25 -8.45 1.10
CA VAL A 45 -2.21 -9.23 1.89
C VAL A 45 -3.23 -9.85 0.93
N PRO A 46 -3.47 -11.18 0.98
CA PRO A 46 -4.55 -11.81 0.24
C PRO A 46 -5.92 -11.17 0.54
N ASN A 47 -6.81 -11.12 -0.44
CA ASN A 47 -8.08 -10.39 -0.31
C ASN A 47 -8.99 -10.99 0.78
N GLU A 48 -8.99 -12.30 0.89
CA GLU A 48 -9.70 -13.09 1.90
C GLU A 48 -9.23 -12.79 3.33
N ASN A 49 -8.14 -12.05 3.52
CA ASN A 49 -7.65 -11.65 4.85
C ASN A 49 -8.11 -10.25 5.27
N PHE A 50 -8.88 -9.54 4.45
CA PHE A 50 -9.41 -8.22 4.80
C PHE A 50 -10.81 -8.32 5.40
N SER A 51 -10.95 -7.82 6.63
CA SER A 51 -12.24 -7.47 7.22
C SER A 51 -12.31 -5.97 7.46
N PHE A 52 -13.33 -5.33 6.88
CA PHE A 52 -13.62 -3.90 7.09
C PHE A 52 -14.69 -3.66 8.16
N GLY A 53 -15.00 -4.69 8.96
CA GLY A 53 -15.97 -4.62 10.06
C GLY A 53 -17.02 -5.73 9.99
N ARG A 54 -17.86 -5.79 11.03
CA ARG A 54 -18.97 -6.75 11.19
C ARG A 54 -18.56 -8.23 11.18
N GLY A 55 -17.26 -8.53 11.25
CA GLY A 55 -16.76 -9.91 11.16
C GLY A 55 -16.89 -10.53 9.77
N GLU A 56 -17.07 -9.71 8.74
CA GLU A 56 -17.20 -10.16 7.35
C GLU A 56 -15.87 -9.99 6.59
N LEU A 57 -15.64 -10.85 5.60
CA LEU A 57 -14.48 -10.80 4.70
C LEU A 57 -14.93 -10.29 3.33
N GLN A 58 -15.11 -8.98 3.22
CA GLN A 58 -15.83 -8.37 2.10
C GLN A 58 -15.14 -8.56 0.74
N LEU A 59 -13.86 -8.90 0.73
CA LEU A 59 -13.09 -9.11 -0.49
C LEU A 59 -12.83 -10.60 -0.78
N ALA A 60 -13.32 -11.53 0.05
CA ALA A 60 -13.03 -12.95 -0.09
C ALA A 60 -13.55 -13.54 -1.42
N ASP A 61 -14.74 -13.13 -1.86
CA ASP A 61 -15.46 -13.78 -2.97
C ASP A 61 -15.38 -13.01 -4.30
N GLY A 62 -14.30 -12.25 -4.51
CA GLY A 62 -14.12 -11.41 -5.70
C GLY A 62 -12.78 -11.61 -6.38
N ALA A 63 -12.80 -11.75 -7.72
CA ALA A 63 -11.58 -11.61 -8.49
C ALA A 63 -10.98 -10.21 -8.24
N PRO A 64 -9.67 -10.12 -7.99
CA PRO A 64 -8.92 -8.87 -7.96
C PRO A 64 -9.33 -7.90 -9.07
N ARG A 65 -9.83 -6.70 -8.72
CA ARG A 65 -10.20 -5.65 -9.69
C ARG A 65 -9.22 -4.49 -9.57
N TRP A 66 -8.08 -4.60 -10.24
CA TRP A 66 -7.10 -3.52 -10.39
C TRP A 66 -6.53 -3.55 -11.79
#